data_AF-A0A4Q0J033-F1
#
_entry.id   AF-A0A4Q0J033-F1
#
_cell.length_a   1.000
_cell.length_b   1.000
_cell.length_c   1.000
_cell.angle_alpha   90.00
_cell.angle_beta   90.00
_cell.angle_gamma   90.00
#
_symmetry.space_group_name_H-M   'P 1'
#
loop_
_entity.id
_entity.type
_entity.pdbx_description
1 polymer ?
#
loop_
_entity_poly.entity_id
_entity_poly.type
_entity_poly.pdbx_seq_one_letter_code
_entity_poly.pdbx_strand_id
1 'polypeptide(L)' 'MTYVSCISPDTNRRLKEYQVEVITFDGESEIVYVIARTADEAQEKAAARVPDADYTMVQGFCEY' A
#
# COMPACT_ATOMS: atom_id res chain seq x y z
N MET A 1 -20.98 0.12 9.57
CA MET A 1 -20.01 0.81 8.71
C MET A 1 -18.94 -0.20 8.37
N THR A 2 -18.96 -0.75 7.17
CA THR A 2 -17.98 -1.76 6.72
C THR A 2 -17.27 -1.15 5.53
N TYR A 3 -16.02 -0.75 5.73
CA TYR A 3 -15.17 -0.25 4.64
C TYR A 3 -14.66 -1.47 3.88
N VAL A 4 -15.34 -1.82 2.81
CA VAL A 4 -14.84 -2.83 1.87
C VAL A 4 -13.86 -2.08 0.97
N SER A 5 -12.57 -2.14 1.29
CA SER A 5 -11.53 -1.74 0.35
C SER A 5 -11.63 -2.68 -0.84
N CYS A 6 -12.21 -2.19 -1.93
CA CYS A 6 -12.28 -2.88 -3.20
C CYS A 6 -10.86 -3.03 -3.75
N ILE A 7 -10.13 -4.06 -3.30
CA ILE A 7 -8.96 -4.55 -4.04
C ILE A 7 -9.53 -5.30 -5.25
N SER A 8 -10.07 -4.53 -6.19
CA SER A 8 -10.31 -5.01 -7.53
C SER A 8 -8.95 -5.49 -8.05
N PRO A 9 -8.79 -6.72 -8.55
CA PRO A 9 -7.60 -7.14 -9.28
C PRO A 9 -7.61 -6.35 -10.59
N ASP A 10 -7.23 -5.09 -10.49
CA ASP A 10 -7.31 -4.15 -11.56
C ASP A 10 -6.28 -4.57 -12.60
N THR A 11 -6.79 -5.11 -13.71
CA THR A 11 -6.00 -5.56 -14.85
C THR A 11 -5.48 -4.34 -15.64
N ASN A 12 -5.38 -3.15 -15.05
CA ASN A 12 -4.68 -2.02 -15.67
C ASN A 12 -3.18 -2.17 -15.43
N ARG A 13 -2.44 -2.42 -16.51
CA ARG A 13 -0.97 -2.38 -16.55
C ARG A 13 -0.37 -0.98 -16.32
N ARG A 14 -1.19 0.01 -15.95
CA ARG A 14 -0.73 1.38 -15.72
C ARG A 14 -0.08 1.48 -14.36
N LEU A 15 1.03 2.23 -14.30
CA LEU A 15 1.69 2.53 -13.04
C LEU A 15 0.80 3.51 -12.28
N LYS A 16 0.51 3.19 -11.03
CA LYS A 16 -0.26 4.03 -10.12
C LYS A 16 0.62 4.32 -8.90
N GLU A 17 0.43 5.49 -8.32
CA GLU A 17 1.07 5.80 -7.05
C GLU A 17 0.13 5.38 -5.92
N TYR A 18 0.53 4.35 -5.19
CA TYR A 18 -0.19 3.83 -4.04
C TYR A 18 0.32 4.50 -2.77
N GLN A 19 -0.61 4.95 -1.95
CA GLN A 19 -0.35 5.40 -0.59
C GLN A 19 -0.54 4.22 0.35
N VAL A 20 0.56 3.71 0.89
CA VAL A 20 0.57 2.57 1.81
C VAL A 20 1.01 3.05 3.19
N GLU A 21 0.15 2.88 4.17
CA GLU A 21 0.50 3.07 5.57
C GLU A 21 1.13 1.78 6.10
N VAL A 22 2.34 1.90 6.64
CA VAL A 22 3.09 0.80 7.24
C VAL A 22 3.15 1.04 8.73
N ILE A 23 2.74 0.05 9.52
CA ILE A 23 2.77 0.08 10.98
C ILE A 23 3.89 -0.86 11.41
N THR A 24 4.83 -0.35 12.22
CA THR A 24 5.93 -1.13 12.78
C THR A 24 5.50 -1.85 14.05
N PHE A 25 6.28 -2.83 14.50
CA PHE A 25 6.04 -3.51 15.78
C PHE A 25 6.09 -2.58 16.99
N ASP A 26 6.77 -1.43 16.90
CA ASP A 26 6.82 -0.43 17.97
C ASP A 26 5.49 0.36 18.08
N GLY A 27 4.59 0.20 17.10
CA GLY A 27 3.32 0.93 17.02
C GLY A 27 3.44 2.28 16.32
N GLU A 28 4.58 2.56 15.69
CA GLU A 28 4.77 3.73 14.83
C GLU A 28 4.14 3.47 13.45
N SER A 29 3.41 4.45 12.92
CA SER A 29 2.87 4.39 11.56
C SER A 29 3.60 5.36 10.64
N GLU A 30 4.00 4.86 9.48
CA GLU A 30 4.66 5.63 8.43
C GLU A 30 3.86 5.53 7.13
N ILE A 31 3.61 6.68 6.49
CA ILE A 31 2.93 6.73 5.19
C ILE A 31 3.98 6.69 4.08
N VAL A 32 4.00 5.59 3.34
CA VAL A 32 4.93 5.32 2.24
C VAL A 32 4.21 5.41 0.91
N TYR A 33 4.73 6.23 0.00
CA TYR A 33 4.24 6.32 -1.38
C TYR A 33 5.07 5.40 -2.27
N VAL A 34 4.39 4.49 -2.97
CA VAL A 34 5.03 3.48 -3.81
C VAL A 34 4.37 3.43 -5.18
N ILE A 35 5.20 3.41 -6.22
CA ILE A 35 4.72 3.22 -7.58
C ILE A 35 4.67 1.73 -7.86
N ALA A 36 3.46 1.24 -8.09
CA ALA A 36 3.18 -0.15 -8.38
C ALA A 36 2.07 -0.27 -9.43
N ARG A 37 1.91 -1.47 -9.98
CA ARG A 37 0.79 -1.78 -10.89
C ARG A 37 -0.42 -2.32 -10.15
N THR A 38 -0.19 -2.88 -8.97
CA THR A 38 -1.18 -3.55 -8.14
C THR A 38 -0.97 -3.18 -6.68
N ALA A 39 -2.02 -3.25 -5.88
CA ALA A 39 -1.97 -3.03 -4.43
C ALA A 39 -1.03 -4.02 -3.71
N ASP A 40 -0.96 -5.27 -4.17
CA ASP A 40 -0.09 -6.30 -3.61
C ASP A 40 1.41 -5.93 -3.76
N GLU A 41 1.87 -5.66 -5.00
CA GLU A 41 3.21 -5.11 -5.23
C GLU A 41 3.49 -3.82 -4.45
N ALA A 42 2.48 -2.95 -4.27
CA ALA A 42 2.64 -1.74 -3.48
C ALA A 42 2.94 -2.07 -2.02
N GLN A 43 2.15 -2.97 -1.42
CA GLN A 43 2.34 -3.41 -0.04
C GLN A 43 3.70 -4.07 0.16
N GLU A 44 4.11 -4.96 -0.76
CA GLU A 44 5.41 -5.63 -0.68
C GLU A 44 6.57 -4.62 -0.77
N LYS A 45 6.49 -3.64 -1.68
CA LYS A 45 7.49 -2.57 -1.79
C LYS A 45 7.52 -1.64 -0.58
N ALA A 46 6.36 -1.38 0.02
CA ALA A 46 6.26 -0.55 1.21
C ALA A 46 6.83 -1.27 2.44
N ALA A 47 6.49 -2.55 2.62
CA ALA A 47 7.07 -3.41 3.66
C ALA A 47 8.59 -3.56 3.50
N ALA A 48 9.09 -3.66 2.27
CA ALA A 48 10.53 -3.72 2.02
C ALA A 48 11.25 -2.38 2.28
N ARG A 49 10.53 -1.25 2.32
CA ARG A 49 11.09 0.08 2.57
C ARG A 49 11.31 0.33 4.06
N VAL A 50 10.41 -0.19 4.89
CA VAL A 50 10.39 0.03 6.34
C VAL A 50 10.89 -1.25 7.03
N PRO A 51 12.10 -1.25 7.61
CA PRO A 51 12.53 -2.37 8.43
C PRO A 51 11.59 -2.50 9.64
N ASP A 52 11.22 -3.73 10.01
CA ASP A 52 10.29 -4.00 11.12
C ASP A 52 8.80 -3.67 10.84
N ALA A 53 8.38 -3.65 9.57
CA ALA A 53 6.98 -3.58 9.21
C ALA A 53 6.18 -4.80 9.74
N ASP A 54 5.19 -4.56 10.60
CA ASP A 54 4.25 -5.58 11.11
C ASP A 54 3.00 -5.66 10.21
N TYR A 55 2.41 -4.50 9.91
CA TYR A 55 1.18 -4.41 9.13
C TYR A 55 1.29 -3.36 8.02
N THR A 56 0.72 -3.65 6.85
CA THR A 56 0.65 -2.70 5.74
C THR A 56 -0.78 -2.54 5.25
N MET A 57 -1.21 -1.29 5.05
CA MET A 57 -2.55 -0.96 4.57
C MET A 57 -2.47 0.04 3.42
N VAL A 58 -3.09 -0.29 2.29
CA VAL A 58 -3.28 0.67 1.19
C VAL A 58 -4.44 1.60 1.57
N GLN A 59 -4.15 2.88 1.79
CA GLN A 59 -5.17 3.90 2.03
C GLN A 59 -5.85 4.34 0.73
N GLY A 60 -5.09 4.39 -0.36
CA GLY A 60 -5.61 4.80 -1.65
C GLY A 60 -4.54 4.75 -2.74
N PHE A 61 -4.94 5.10 -3.95
CA PHE A 61 -4.02 5.26 -5.06
C PHE A 61 -4.43 6.43 -5.94
N CYS A 62 -3.43 7.10 -6.52
CA CYS A 62 -3.60 8.12 -7.53
C CYS A 62 -3.18 7.56 -8.89
N GLU A 63 -4.02 7.76 -9.90
CA GLU A 63 -3.75 7.38 -11.28
C GLU A 63 -3.40 8.63 -12.08
N TYR A 64 -2.28 8.56 -12.83
CA TYR A 64 -1.84 9.60 -13.76
C TYR A 64 -2.32 9.32 -15.19
#